data_AF-A0A016TLJ0-F1
#
_entry.id   AF-A0A016TLJ0-F1
#
_cell.length_a   1.000
_cell.length_b   1.000
_cell.length_c   1.000
_cell.angle_alpha   90.00
_cell.angle_beta   90.00
_cell.angle_gamma   90.00
#
_symmetry.space_group_name_H-M   'P 1'
#
loop_
_entity.id
_entity.type
_entity.pdbx_description
1 polymer ?
#
loop_
_entity_poly.entity_id
_entity_poly.type
_entity_poly.pdbx_seq_one_letter_code
_entity_poly.pdbx_strand_id
1 'polypeptide(L)' 'MPSSTLRQQSKIWDAAVYAKLSKIRWAGHVMRLNDHRWTRVVSDWTPRNVECTTGKPPTRWSDFVTNSFKERYDTLRVS' A
#
# COMPACT_ATOMS: atom_id res chain seq x y z
N MET A 1 -8.12 16.65 -30.04
CA MET A 1 -7.37 15.47 -29.55
C MET A 1 -7.80 15.16 -28.13
N PRO A 2 -8.10 13.90 -27.78
CA PRO A 2 -8.58 13.52 -26.44
C PRO A 2 -7.51 13.68 -25.36
N SER A 3 -7.93 13.98 -24.13
CA SER A 3 -7.04 14.12 -22.96
C SER A 3 -6.30 12.83 -22.60
N SER A 4 -6.89 11.66 -22.90
CA SER A 4 -6.26 10.35 -22.73
C SER A 4 -5.00 10.21 -23.58
N THR A 5 -5.03 10.69 -24.83
CA THR A 5 -3.90 10.67 -25.76
C THR A 5 -2.75 11.56 -25.26
N LEU A 6 -3.07 12.75 -24.73
CA LEU A 6 -2.07 13.67 -24.16
C LEU A 6 -1.38 13.10 -22.90
N ARG A 7 -2.13 12.41 -22.04
CA ARG A 7 -1.56 11.72 -20.86
C ARG A 7 -0.64 10.57 -21.25
N GLN A 8 -1.03 9.80 -22.25
CA GLN A 8 -0.23 8.68 -22.76
C GLN A 8 1.09 9.18 -23.39
N GLN A 9 1.07 10.31 -24.09
CA GLN A 9 2.27 10.93 -24.67
C GLN A 9 3.16 11.63 -23.63
N SER A 10 2.57 12.31 -22.65
CA SER A 10 3.33 13.09 -21.65
C SER A 10 4.01 12.21 -20.60
N LYS A 11 3.68 10.92 -20.51
CA LYS A 11 4.14 9.98 -19.46
C LYS A 11 3.87 10.49 -18.03
N ILE A 12 2.97 11.46 -17.89
CA ILE A 12 2.58 12.03 -16.61
C ILE A 12 1.70 11.00 -15.92
N TRP A 13 2.22 10.47 -14.82
CA TRP A 13 1.44 9.62 -13.94
C TRP A 13 0.28 10.40 -13.37
N ASP A 14 -0.87 9.73 -13.25
CA ASP A 14 -1.98 10.32 -12.54
C ASP A 14 -1.58 10.70 -11.10
N ALA A 15 -1.89 11.94 -10.70
CA ALA A 15 -1.44 12.48 -9.43
C ALA A 15 -1.96 11.67 -8.23
N ALA A 16 -3.19 11.15 -8.33
CA ALA A 16 -3.76 10.32 -7.28
C ALA A 16 -3.06 8.96 -7.20
N VAL A 17 -2.74 8.37 -8.36
CA VAL A 17 -1.93 7.15 -8.44
C VAL A 17 -0.56 7.40 -7.81
N TYR A 18 0.15 8.45 -8.23
CA TYR A 18 1.48 8.77 -7.70
C TYR A 18 1.47 8.99 -6.18
N ALA A 19 0.51 9.77 -5.67
CA ALA A 19 0.35 9.99 -4.23
C ALA A 19 0.11 8.69 -3.47
N LYS A 20 -0.75 7.81 -3.99
CA LYS A 20 -0.99 6.47 -3.42
C LYS A 20 0.28 5.64 -3.39
N LEU A 21 1.03 5.58 -4.49
CA LEU A 21 2.25 4.77 -4.57
C LEU A 21 3.33 5.29 -3.61
N SER A 22 3.46 6.61 -3.49
CA SER A 22 4.42 7.27 -2.59
C SER A 22 4.11 7.00 -1.12
N LYS A 23 2.82 7.02 -0.71
CA LYS A 23 2.39 6.67 0.64
C LYS A 23 2.74 5.22 1.00
N ILE A 24 2.46 4.27 0.10
CA ILE A 24 2.81 2.86 0.30
C ILE A 24 4.33 2.67 0.39
N ARG A 25 5.09 3.37 -0.44
CA ARG A 25 6.56 3.29 -0.44
C ARG A 25 7.16 3.81 0.87
N TRP A 26 6.63 4.91 1.40
CA TRP A 26 7.00 5.45 2.70
C TRP A 26 6.64 4.49 3.83
N ALA A 27 5.41 3.97 3.87
CA ALA A 27 4.98 2.99 4.88
C ALA A 27 5.85 1.71 4.85
N GLY A 28 6.19 1.21 3.66
CA GLY A 28 7.10 0.08 3.52
C GLY A 28 8.54 0.38 3.94
N HIS A 29 9.03 1.62 3.79
CA HIS A 29 10.33 2.02 4.33
C HIS A 29 10.29 2.03 5.86
N VAL A 30 9.26 2.65 6.42
CA VAL A 30 8.99 2.75 7.86
C VAL A 30 8.89 1.37 8.52
N MET A 31 8.28 0.37 7.87
CA MET A 31 8.20 -1.01 8.38
C MET A 31 9.53 -1.77 8.39
N ARG A 32 10.52 -1.38 7.58
CA ARG A 32 11.85 -2.01 7.54
C ARG A 32 12.80 -1.48 8.61
N LEU A 33 12.44 -0.36 9.23
CA LEU A 33 13.20 0.22 10.33
C LEU A 33 13.07 -0.69 11.56
N ASN A 34 14.20 -1.13 12.11
CA ASN A 34 14.26 -1.94 13.33
C ASN A 34 14.37 -1.07 14.59
N ASP A 35 13.79 0.12 14.52
CA ASP A 35 13.68 1.01 15.66
C ASP A 35 12.51 0.45 16.45
N HIS A 36 12.77 -0.13 17.63
CA HIS A 36 11.74 -0.65 18.54
C HIS A 36 10.77 0.44 19.09
N ARG A 37 10.57 1.53 18.35
CA ARG A 37 9.72 2.69 18.64
C ARG A 37 8.27 2.44 18.26
N TRP A 38 7.44 3.38 18.71
CA TRP A 38 6.02 3.57 18.38
C TRP A 38 5.61 3.21 16.95
N THR A 39 6.47 3.49 15.99
CA THR A 39 6.27 3.19 14.57
C THR A 39 5.91 1.73 14.28
N ARG A 40 6.59 0.76 14.92
CA ARG A 40 6.29 -0.67 14.73
C ARG A 40 4.98 -1.03 15.44
N VAL A 41 4.78 -0.50 16.63
CA VAL A 41 3.55 -0.69 17.43
C VAL A 41 2.31 -0.18 16.69
N VAL A 42 2.40 0.97 16.03
CA VAL A 42 1.31 1.54 15.21
C VAL A 42 1.08 0.72 13.94
N SER A 43 2.15 0.19 13.32
CA SER A 43 2.02 -0.60 12.07
C SER A 43 1.43 -1.99 12.32
N ASP A 44 1.78 -2.62 13.45
CA ASP A 44 1.24 -3.91 13.88
C ASP A 44 -0.04 -3.76 14.71
N TRP A 45 -0.51 -2.52 14.90
CA TRP A 45 -1.72 -2.24 15.64
C TRP A 45 -2.90 -2.98 15.02
N THR A 46 -3.59 -3.72 15.88
CA THR A 46 -4.75 -4.51 15.53
C THR A 46 -6.00 -3.75 15.99
N PRO A 47 -6.99 -3.52 15.11
CA PRO A 47 -8.21 -2.83 15.50
C PRO A 47 -8.97 -3.64 16.56
N ARG A 48 -9.17 -3.06 17.75
CA ARG A 48 -9.79 -3.75 18.91
C ARG A 48 -11.30 -3.98 18.80
N ASN A 49 -12.01 -3.18 17.99
CA ASN A 49 -13.47 -3.09 18.02
C ASN A 49 -14.13 -3.43 16.68
N VAL A 50 -13.41 -4.09 15.77
CA VAL A 50 -14.00 -4.58 14.52
C VAL A 50 -14.28 -6.05 14.73
N GLU A 51 -15.55 -6.40 14.92
CA GLU A 51 -15.99 -7.81 14.91
C GLU A 51 -15.58 -8.40 13.55
N CYS A 52 -14.51 -9.18 13.55
CA CYS A 52 -14.06 -9.87 12.34
C CYS A 52 -15.11 -10.92 11.99
N THR A 53 -15.47 -11.00 10.71
CA THR A 53 -16.25 -12.12 10.19
C THR A 53 -15.55 -13.42 10.60
N THR A 54 -16.27 -14.30 11.29
CA THR A 54 -15.75 -15.55 11.86
C THR A 54 -14.85 -16.27 10.86
N GLY A 55 -13.55 -16.36 11.18
CA GLY A 55 -12.53 -17.00 10.34
C GLY A 55 -11.52 -16.06 9.66
N LYS A 56 -11.71 -14.73 9.69
CA LYS A 56 -10.74 -13.78 9.13
C LYS A 56 -9.74 -13.30 10.20
N PRO A 57 -8.42 -13.44 9.98
CA PRO A 57 -7.42 -12.86 10.88
C PRO A 57 -7.59 -11.34 10.98
N PRO A 58 -7.31 -10.74 12.15
CA PRO A 58 -7.32 -9.29 12.30
C PRO A 58 -6.37 -8.67 11.29
N THR A 59 -6.86 -7.81 10.40
CA THR A 59 -6.02 -7.20 9.36
C THR A 59 -5.18 -6.10 9.99
N ARG A 60 -3.86 -6.32 10.07
CA ARG A 60 -2.90 -5.30 10.53
C ARG A 60 -2.60 -4.33 9.41
N TRP A 61 -2.13 -3.14 9.77
CA TRP A 61 -1.64 -2.18 8.79
C TRP A 61 -0.43 -2.72 8.01
N SER A 62 0.40 -3.52 8.67
CA SER A 62 1.50 -4.27 8.06
C SER A 62 1.05 -5.25 6.97
N ASP A 63 -0.08 -5.92 7.15
CA ASP A 63 -0.65 -6.84 6.16
C ASP A 63 -1.12 -6.10 4.91
N PHE A 64 -1.74 -4.92 5.08
CA PHE A 64 -2.17 -4.07 3.96
C PHE A 64 -0.98 -3.64 3.09
N VAL A 65 0.11 -3.18 3.72
CA VAL A 65 1.32 -2.78 3.00
C VAL A 65 1.90 -3.97 2.24
N THR A 66 2.00 -5.14 2.88
CA THR A 66 2.53 -6.36 2.26
C THR A 66 1.68 -6.82 1.06
N ASN A 67 0.35 -6.82 1.20
CA ASN A 67 -0.57 -7.17 0.12
C ASN A 67 -0.45 -6.18 -1.05
N SER A 68 -0.31 -4.89 -0.77
CA SER A 68 -0.15 -3.87 -1.82
C SER A 68 1.15 -4.02 -2.62
N PHE A 69 2.21 -4.56 -2.02
CA PHE A 69 3.43 -4.94 -2.75
C PHE A 69 3.20 -6.20 -3.58
N LYS A 70 2.56 -7.22 -3.00
CA LYS A 70 2.26 -8.48 -3.68
C LYS A 70 1.42 -8.26 -4.95
N GLU A 71 0.35 -7.46 -4.85
CA GLU A 71 -0.48 -7.08 -5.99
C GLU A 71 0.34 -6.44 -7.12
N ARG A 72 1.30 -5.55 -6.81
CA ARG A 72 2.17 -4.97 -7.84
C ARG A 72 3.07 -6.02 -8.48
N TYR A 73 3.67 -6.91 -7.70
CA TYR A 73 4.51 -7.98 -8.26
C TYR A 73 3.70 -8.92 -9.15
N ASP A 74 2.47 -9.26 -8.76
CA ASP A 74 1.58 -10.12 -9.55
C ASP A 74 1.17 -9.41 -10.86
N THR A 75 0.86 -8.11 -10.84
CA THR A 75 0.58 -7.34 -12.08
C THR A 75 1.77 -7.26 -13.04
N LEU A 76 3.00 -7.23 -12.51
CA LEU A 76 4.23 -7.21 -13.30
C LEU A 76 4.63 -8.60 -13.84
N ARG A 77 4.12 -9.70 -13.26
CA ARG A 77 4.36 -11.08 -13.73
C ARG A 77 3.38 -11.53 -14.81
N VAL A 78 2.19 -10.93 -14.85
CA VAL A 78 1.12 -11.25 -15.81
C VAL A 78 1.16 -10.36 -17.06
N SER A 79 2.01 -9.32 -17.07
CA SER A 79 2.33 -8.50 -18.26
C SER A 79 3.52 -9.06 -19.02
#